data_AF-A0A2D0AJJ4-F1
#
_entry.id   AF-A0A2D0AJJ4-F1
#
_cell.length_a   1.000
_cell.length_b   1.000
_cell.length_c   1.000
_cell.angle_alpha   90.00
_cell.angle_beta   90.00
_cell.angle_gamma   90.00
#
_symmetry.space_group_name_H-M   'P 1'
#
loop_
_entity.id
_entity.type
_entity.pdbx_description
1 polymer ?
#
loop_
_entity_poly.entity_id
_entity_poly.type
_entity_poly.pdbx_seq_one_letter_code
_entity_poly.pdbx_strand_id
1 'polypeptide(L)'
;MSSADDPRIDPDEWQAQERGLRAALSGQRAGPDAPDYLRIAQAIASAPQSGPPMRFARDVAARIARHDAGIERWVSRVLLAVLAVAVLGLGALFGPAWWSTIERTAGSAATGWLLAGAACVALSWLAARWRASRRKHP
;
A
#
# COMPACT_ATOMS: atom_id res chain seq x y z
N MET A 1 -6.17 45.61 -37.60
CA MET A 1 -7.28 44.85 -36.99
C MET A 1 -6.69 44.03 -35.86
N SER A 2 -6.89 44.50 -34.63
CA SER A 2 -6.37 43.89 -33.40
C SER A 2 -7.19 42.63 -33.10
N SER A 3 -6.54 41.46 -33.08
CA SER A 3 -7.21 40.21 -32.73
C SER A 3 -7.39 40.12 -31.23
N ALA A 4 -8.57 39.71 -30.82
CA ALA A 4 -9.05 39.69 -29.45
C ALA A 4 -8.14 38.95 -28.47
N ASP A 5 -7.94 39.63 -27.34
CA ASP A 5 -7.59 39.15 -26.01
C ASP A 5 -8.35 37.85 -25.68
N ASP A 6 -7.68 36.71 -25.78
CA ASP A 6 -8.11 35.46 -25.16
C ASP A 6 -7.20 35.30 -23.93
N PRO A 7 -7.71 35.31 -22.69
CA PRO A 7 -6.91 35.18 -21.48
C PRO A 7 -6.44 33.73 -21.32
N ARG A 8 -5.67 33.25 -22.31
CA ARG A 8 -5.11 31.91 -22.38
C ARG A 8 -4.01 31.86 -21.35
N ILE A 9 -4.36 31.30 -20.20
CA ILE A 9 -3.43 30.90 -19.14
C ILE A 9 -2.16 30.35 -19.79
N ASP A 10 -1.03 31.02 -19.55
CA ASP A 10 0.27 30.55 -20.00
C ASP A 10 0.57 29.21 -19.28
N PRO A 11 0.79 28.11 -20.02
CA PRO A 11 1.04 26.80 -19.41
C PRO A 11 2.28 26.78 -18.51
N ASP A 12 3.30 27.58 -18.82
CA ASP A 12 4.53 27.62 -18.04
C ASP A 12 4.31 28.39 -16.73
N GLU A 13 3.55 29.49 -16.80
CA GLU A 13 3.13 30.24 -15.63
C GLU A 13 2.21 29.41 -14.72
N TRP A 14 1.24 28.71 -15.32
CA TRP A 14 0.36 27.78 -14.62
C TRP A 14 1.14 26.69 -13.89
N GLN A 15 2.14 26.09 -14.57
CA GLN A 15 2.97 25.07 -13.93
C GLN A 15 3.81 25.65 -12.79
N ALA A 16 4.31 26.88 -12.90
CA ALA A 16 5.03 27.54 -11.82
C ALA A 16 4.13 27.78 -10.59
N GLN A 17 2.89 28.22 -10.83
CA GLN A 17 1.86 28.37 -9.79
C GLN A 17 1.55 27.04 -9.10
N GLU A 18 1.31 25.99 -9.89
CA GLU A 18 1.06 24.63 -9.41
C GLU A 18 2.23 24.05 -8.59
N ARG A 19 3.47 24.30 -9.01
CA ARG A 19 4.67 23.93 -8.25
C ARG A 19 4.74 24.66 -6.91
N GLY A 20 4.46 25.97 -6.89
CA GLY A 20 4.42 26.78 -5.67
C GLY A 20 3.35 26.30 -4.69
N LEU A 21 2.15 26.01 -5.19
CA LEU A 21 1.04 25.49 -4.40
C LEU A 21 1.36 24.10 -3.81
N ARG A 22 1.88 23.18 -4.62
CA ARG A 22 2.28 21.85 -4.14
C ARG A 22 3.36 21.92 -3.08
N ALA A 23 4.35 22.80 -3.23
CA ALA A 23 5.39 23.04 -2.24
C ALA A 23 4.81 23.59 -0.92
N ALA A 24 3.87 24.54 -0.98
CA ALA A 24 3.18 25.08 0.20
C ALA A 24 2.39 24.00 0.95
N LEU A 25 1.70 23.13 0.21
CA LEU A 25 0.97 22.01 0.80
C LEU A 25 1.94 20.98 1.40
N SER A 26 2.93 20.49 0.64
CA SER A 26 3.82 19.41 1.06
C SER A 26 4.82 19.81 2.14
N GLY A 27 5.12 21.10 2.27
CA GLY A 27 6.21 21.61 3.12
C GLY A 27 7.60 21.43 2.48
N GLN A 28 7.65 21.10 1.18
CA GLN A 28 8.89 20.99 0.43
C GLN A 28 9.35 22.34 -0.10
N ARG A 29 10.63 22.44 -0.46
CA ARG A 29 11.18 23.63 -1.12
C ARG A 29 10.51 23.80 -2.49
N ALA A 30 10.08 25.02 -2.81
CA ALA A 30 9.66 25.35 -4.17
C ALA A 30 10.86 25.27 -5.11
N GLY A 31 10.60 24.89 -6.37
CA GLY A 31 11.59 24.98 -7.44
C GLY A 31 12.05 26.43 -7.68
N PRO A 32 13.18 26.63 -8.38
CA PRO A 32 13.77 27.94 -8.59
C PRO A 32 12.80 28.96 -9.24
N ASP A 33 11.84 28.49 -10.04
CA ASP A 33 10.90 29.34 -10.77
C ASP A 33 9.60 29.63 -10.02
N ALA A 34 9.45 29.17 -8.77
CA ALA A 34 8.20 29.27 -8.01
C ALA A 34 8.29 29.85 -6.57
N PRO A 35 9.31 30.63 -6.17
CA PRO A 35 9.40 31.13 -4.79
C PRO A 35 8.31 32.15 -4.45
N ASP A 36 7.88 32.98 -5.42
CA ASP A 36 6.83 33.97 -5.20
C ASP A 36 5.46 33.30 -5.09
N TYR A 37 5.16 32.33 -5.96
CA TYR A 37 3.95 31.52 -5.87
C TYR A 37 3.86 30.73 -4.56
N LEU A 38 4.99 30.24 -4.03
CA LEU A 38 5.05 29.63 -2.70
C LEU A 38 4.62 30.61 -1.61
N ARG A 39 5.15 31.84 -1.62
CA ARG A 39 4.80 32.87 -0.61
C ARG A 39 3.33 33.23 -0.69
N ILE A 40 2.79 33.40 -1.90
CA ILE A 40 1.37 33.69 -2.11
C ILE A 40 0.52 32.54 -1.55
N ALA A 41 0.84 31.29 -1.89
CA ALA A 41 0.12 30.13 -1.40
C ALA A 41 0.18 30.00 0.13
N GLN A 42 1.32 30.33 0.76
CA GLN A 42 1.47 30.36 2.22
C GLN A 42 0.64 31.47 2.87
N ALA A 43 0.59 32.66 2.27
CA ALA A 43 -0.21 33.78 2.75
C ALA A 43 -1.72 33.49 2.66
N ILE A 44 -2.16 32.87 1.56
CA ILE A 44 -3.55 32.43 1.41
C ILE A 44 -3.89 31.38 2.46
N ALA A 45 -2.98 30.43 2.72
CA ALA A 45 -3.16 29.37 3.72
C ALA A 45 -3.29 29.91 5.16
N SER A 46 -2.65 31.04 5.47
CA SER A 46 -2.66 31.66 6.80
C SER A 46 -3.74 32.74 6.99
N ALA A 47 -4.45 33.12 5.92
CA ALA A 47 -5.53 34.08 6.00
C ALA A 47 -6.72 33.54 6.83
N PRO A 48 -7.45 34.39 7.58
CA PRO A 48 -8.68 33.98 8.26
C PRO A 48 -9.74 33.60 7.22
N GLN A 49 -10.18 32.35 7.22
CA GLN A 49 -11.19 31.84 6.29
C GLN A 49 -12.39 31.30 7.06
N SER A 50 -13.59 31.52 6.53
CA SER A 50 -14.85 30.96 7.04
C SER A 50 -15.07 29.49 6.66
N GLY A 51 -14.14 28.90 5.91
CA GLY A 51 -14.15 27.51 5.46
C GLY A 51 -13.02 26.66 6.05
N PRO A 52 -13.05 25.34 5.82
CA PRO A 52 -12.01 24.44 6.30
C PRO A 52 -10.64 24.83 5.71
N PRO A 53 -9.55 24.72 6.49
CA PRO A 53 -8.22 25.15 6.05
C PRO A 53 -7.79 24.39 4.81
N MET A 54 -6.92 24.99 4.00
CA MET A 54 -6.45 24.46 2.70
C MET A 54 -5.90 23.02 2.77
N ARG A 55 -5.41 22.58 3.94
CA ARG A 55 -4.85 21.23 4.17
C ARG A 55 -5.87 20.21 4.69
N PHE A 56 -7.11 20.63 4.98
CA PHE A 56 -8.13 19.78 5.59
C PHE A 56 -8.37 18.48 4.83
N ALA A 57 -8.62 18.55 3.52
CA ALA A 57 -8.88 17.36 2.71
C ALA A 57 -7.69 16.38 2.73
N ARG A 58 -6.45 16.90 2.71
CA ARG A 58 -5.24 16.09 2.82
C ARG A 58 -5.13 15.44 4.19
N ASP A 59 -5.38 16.18 5.26
CA ASP A 59 -5.23 15.68 6.62
C ASP A 59 -6.31 14.62 6.94
N VAL A 60 -7.53 14.83 6.44
CA VAL A 60 -8.62 13.85 6.48
C VAL A 60 -8.26 12.60 5.68
N ALA A 61 -7.82 12.75 4.43
CA ALA A 61 -7.41 11.62 3.59
C ALA A 61 -6.25 10.82 4.23
N ALA A 62 -5.25 11.51 4.79
CA ALA A 62 -4.14 10.87 5.48
C ALA A 62 -4.58 10.13 6.75
N ARG A 63 -5.57 10.67 7.47
CA ARG A 63 -6.15 10.02 8.66
C ARG A 63 -6.96 8.79 8.28
N ILE A 64 -7.78 8.86 7.24
CA ILE A 64 -8.56 7.72 6.72
C ILE A 64 -7.61 6.62 6.24
N ALA A 65 -6.64 6.94 5.39
CA ALA A 65 -5.67 5.97 4.86
C ALA A 65 -4.88 5.23 5.96
N ARG A 66 -4.53 5.93 7.06
CA ARG A 66 -3.87 5.30 8.22
C ARG A 66 -4.79 4.33 8.95
N HIS A 67 -6.08 4.66 9.08
CA HIS A 67 -7.06 3.80 9.73
C HIS A 67 -7.37 2.56 8.88
N ASP A 68 -7.55 2.76 7.58
CA ASP A 68 -7.85 1.70 6.62
C ASP A 68 -6.73 0.63 6.57
N ALA A 69 -5.48 1.07 6.49
CA ALA A 69 -4.32 0.18 6.53
C ALA A 69 -4.17 -0.60 7.85
N GLY A 70 -4.72 -0.09 8.96
CA GLY A 70 -4.72 -0.77 10.26
C GLY A 70 -5.78 -1.86 10.33
N ILE A 71 -7.00 -1.54 9.90
CA ILE A 71 -8.15 -2.45 9.91
C ILE A 71 -7.90 -3.60 8.93
N GLU A 72 -7.46 -3.32 7.71
CA GLU A 72 -7.17 -4.36 6.70
C GLU A 72 -6.14 -5.36 7.20
N ARG A 73 -5.06 -4.88 7.85
CA ARG A 73 -4.02 -5.75 8.43
C ARG A 73 -4.57 -6.59 9.58
N TRP A 74 -5.43 -6.02 10.41
CA TRP A 74 -6.03 -6.73 11.53
C TRP A 74 -6.99 -7.82 11.04
N VAL A 75 -7.92 -7.47 10.15
CA VAL A 75 -8.87 -8.41 9.51
C VAL A 75 -8.11 -9.54 8.81
N SER A 76 -7.08 -9.22 8.02
CA SER A 76 -6.26 -10.22 7.34
C SER A 76 -5.58 -11.18 8.33
N ARG A 77 -5.07 -10.68 9.46
CA ARG A 77 -4.47 -11.55 10.50
C ARG A 77 -5.50 -12.45 11.15
N VAL A 78 -6.69 -11.93 11.46
CA VAL A 78 -7.78 -12.71 12.05
C VAL A 78 -8.23 -13.80 11.08
N LEU A 79 -8.47 -13.46 9.80
CA LEU A 79 -8.81 -14.43 8.77
C LEU A 79 -7.74 -15.51 8.60
N LEU A 80 -6.46 -15.12 8.63
CA LEU A 80 -5.36 -16.08 8.53
C LEU A 80 -5.28 -17.00 9.75
N ALA A 81 -5.53 -16.46 10.95
CA ALA A 81 -5.60 -17.26 12.17
C ALA A 81 -6.78 -18.26 12.14
N VAL A 82 -7.97 -17.81 11.73
CA VAL A 82 -9.14 -18.67 11.56
C VAL A 82 -8.88 -19.75 10.52
N LEU A 83 -8.29 -19.39 9.38
CA LEU A 83 -7.91 -20.35 8.34
C LEU A 83 -6.90 -21.37 8.88
N ALA A 84 -5.88 -20.94 9.63
CA ALA A 84 -4.89 -21.84 10.21
C ALA A 84 -5.54 -22.83 11.20
N VAL A 85 -6.44 -22.35 12.07
CA VAL A 85 -7.19 -23.21 13.00
C VAL A 85 -8.08 -24.19 12.24
N ALA A 86 -8.78 -23.74 11.20
CA ALA A 86 -9.61 -24.59 10.36
C ALA A 86 -8.78 -25.68 9.66
N VAL A 87 -7.66 -25.31 9.03
CA VAL A 87 -6.75 -26.26 8.36
C VAL A 87 -6.20 -27.28 9.35
N LEU A 88 -5.78 -26.86 10.54
CA LEU A 88 -5.31 -27.77 11.60
C LEU A 88 -6.43 -28.69 12.09
N GLY A 89 -7.65 -28.16 12.28
CA GLY A 89 -8.82 -28.92 12.70
C GLY A 89 -9.23 -29.98 11.67
N LEU A 90 -9.36 -29.60 10.40
CA LEU A 90 -9.64 -30.53 9.31
C LEU A 90 -8.50 -31.55 9.13
N GLY A 91 -7.25 -31.11 9.24
CA GLY A 91 -6.09 -31.98 9.18
C GLY A 91 -6.07 -33.01 10.32
N ALA A 92 -6.44 -32.63 11.54
CA ALA A 92 -6.53 -33.55 12.66
C ALA A 92 -7.70 -34.55 12.50
N LEU A 93 -8.85 -34.07 12.03
CA LEU A 93 -10.06 -34.89 11.94
C LEU A 93 -10.04 -35.84 10.73
N PHE A 94 -9.57 -35.38 9.58
CA PHE A 94 -9.61 -36.12 8.32
C PHE A 94 -8.24 -36.57 7.82
N GLY A 95 -7.15 -36.02 8.37
CA GLY A 95 -5.79 -36.33 7.95
C GLY A 95 -5.47 -37.82 7.91
N PRO A 96 -5.76 -38.60 8.97
CA PRO A 96 -5.49 -40.05 8.96
C PRO A 96 -6.25 -40.81 7.86
N ALA A 97 -7.51 -40.43 7.59
CA ALA A 97 -8.32 -41.06 6.56
C ALA A 97 -7.77 -40.77 5.16
N TRP A 98 -7.44 -39.49 4.90
CA TRP A 98 -6.83 -39.05 3.64
C TRP A 98 -5.46 -39.69 3.45
N TRP A 99 -4.63 -39.68 4.50
CA TRP A 99 -3.29 -40.28 4.49
C TRP A 99 -3.35 -41.77 4.14
N SER A 100 -4.23 -42.52 4.80
CA SER A 100 -4.41 -43.95 4.53
C SER A 100 -4.93 -44.25 3.11
N THR A 101 -5.61 -43.29 2.48
CA THR A 101 -6.09 -43.42 1.09
C THR A 101 -4.95 -43.18 0.11
N ILE A 102 -4.13 -42.16 0.35
CA ILE A 102 -2.96 -41.84 -0.48
C ILE A 102 -1.91 -42.95 -0.39
N GLU A 103 -1.66 -43.49 0.81
CA GLU A 103 -0.73 -44.61 0.98
C GLU A 103 -1.20 -45.86 0.22
N ARG A 104 -2.51 -46.15 0.21
CA ARG A 104 -3.06 -47.30 -0.51
C ARG A 104 -2.99 -47.15 -2.03
N THR A 105 -3.09 -45.93 -2.57
CA THR A 105 -3.09 -45.70 -4.02
C THR A 105 -1.70 -45.46 -4.58
N ALA A 106 -0.83 -44.75 -3.87
CA ALA A 106 0.50 -44.36 -4.33
C ALA A 106 1.62 -45.26 -3.77
N GLY A 107 1.38 -45.95 -2.66
CA GLY A 107 2.41 -46.70 -1.93
C GLY A 107 3.26 -45.81 -1.01
N SER A 108 3.75 -46.38 0.09
CA SER A 108 4.44 -45.65 1.18
C SER A 108 5.66 -44.85 0.71
N ALA A 109 6.42 -45.37 -0.27
CA ALA A 109 7.58 -44.70 -0.85
C ALA A 109 7.19 -43.44 -1.64
N ALA A 110 6.10 -43.48 -2.41
CA ALA A 110 5.65 -42.34 -3.20
C ALA A 110 5.11 -41.21 -2.32
N THR A 111 4.39 -41.53 -1.24
CA THR A 111 3.97 -40.57 -0.21
C THR A 111 5.16 -39.86 0.43
N GLY A 112 6.26 -40.56 0.69
CA GLY A 112 7.49 -39.97 1.21
C GLY A 112 8.09 -38.93 0.25
N TRP A 113 8.14 -39.23 -1.05
CA TRP A 113 8.61 -38.29 -2.07
C TRP A 113 7.69 -37.09 -2.24
N LEU A 114 6.37 -37.28 -2.14
CA LEU A 114 5.39 -36.18 -2.17
C LEU A 114 5.60 -35.23 -0.99
N LEU A 115 5.81 -35.75 0.22
CA LEU A 115 6.12 -34.93 1.40
C LEU A 115 7.46 -34.20 1.25
N ALA A 116 8.49 -34.88 0.75
CA ALA A 116 9.79 -34.25 0.50
C ALA A 116 9.67 -33.10 -0.53
N GLY A 117 8.89 -33.31 -1.60
CA GLY A 117 8.58 -32.28 -2.59
C GLY A 117 7.83 -31.10 -1.97
N ALA A 118 6.78 -31.36 -1.20
CA ALA A 118 6.01 -30.34 -0.50
C ALA A 118 6.88 -29.54 0.48
N ALA A 119 7.74 -30.22 1.25
CA ALA A 119 8.71 -29.59 2.15
C ALA A 119 9.71 -28.72 1.40
N CYS A 120 10.23 -29.19 0.26
CA CYS A 120 11.15 -28.42 -0.57
C CYS A 120 10.51 -27.14 -1.12
N VAL A 121 9.28 -27.23 -1.61
CA VAL A 121 8.50 -26.07 -2.08
C VAL A 121 8.25 -25.08 -0.92
N ALA A 122 7.84 -25.59 0.24
CA ALA A 122 7.58 -24.77 1.42
C ALA A 122 8.85 -24.04 1.90
N LEU A 123 9.98 -24.75 1.98
CA LEU A 123 11.28 -24.16 2.35
C LEU A 123 11.77 -23.14 1.32
N SER A 124 11.63 -23.43 0.04
CA SER A 124 11.99 -22.51 -1.05
C SER A 124 11.17 -21.22 -0.99
N TRP A 125 9.86 -21.34 -0.74
CA TRP A 125 8.97 -20.21 -0.58
C TRP A 125 9.31 -19.39 0.67
N LEU A 126 9.59 -20.05 1.80
CA LEU A 126 9.99 -19.39 3.04
C LEU A 126 11.32 -18.62 2.89
N ALA A 127 12.30 -19.22 2.20
CA ALA A 127 13.57 -18.57 1.89
C ALA A 127 13.37 -17.33 1.00
N ALA A 128 12.49 -17.42 -0.02
CA ALA A 128 12.16 -16.27 -0.87
C ALA A 128 11.47 -15.15 -0.07
N ARG A 129 10.51 -15.50 0.81
CA ARG A 129 9.81 -14.58 1.71
C ARG A 129 10.78 -13.86 2.65
N TRP A 130 11.74 -14.59 3.22
CA TRP A 130 12.73 -14.02 4.14
C TRP A 130 13.66 -13.03 3.43
N ARG A 131 14.14 -13.37 2.22
CA ARG A 131 14.93 -12.46 1.38
C ARG A 131 14.16 -11.19 1.01
N ALA A 132 12.90 -11.30 0.63
CA ALA A 132 12.06 -10.16 0.29
C ALA A 132 11.81 -9.23 1.50
N SER A 133 11.75 -9.78 2.70
CA SER A 133 11.56 -9.02 3.93
C SER A 133 12.82 -8.25 4.34
N ARG A 134 14.02 -8.82 4.14
CA ARG A 134 15.29 -8.11 4.40
C ARG A 134 15.55 -6.96 3.42
N ARG A 135 15.10 -7.07 2.16
CA ARG A 135 15.22 -6.00 1.15
C ARG A 135 14.34 -4.78 1.41
N LYS A 136 13.36 -4.86 2.32
CA LYS A 136 12.51 -3.73 2.72
C LYS A 136 13.07 -2.89 3.89
N HIS A 137 14.20 -3.31 4.48
CA HIS A 137 14.95 -2.56 5.49
C HIS A 137 16.36 -2.12 5.02
N PRO A 138 16.50 -1.38 3.90
CA PRO A 138 17.64 -0.50 3.66
C PRO A 138 17.39 0.91 4.24
#